data_AF-A0A7Z9ZZN2-F1
#
_entry.id   AF-A0A7Z9ZZN2-F1
#
_cell.length_a   1.000
_cell.length_b   1.000
_cell.length_c   1.000
_cell.angle_alpha   90.00
_cell.angle_beta   90.00
_cell.angle_gamma   90.00
#
_symmetry.space_group_name_H-M   'P 1'
#
loop_
_entity.id
_entity.type
_entity.pdbx_description
1 polymer ?
#
loop_
_entity_poly.entity_id
_entity_poly.type
_entity_poly.pdbx_seq_one_letter_code
_entity_poly.pdbx_strand_id
1 'polypeptide(L)'
;MAFAKEIVEARIREIPREEVERARRVLESGEDNLRERTYAEEVLLLSLVSGAVEALEVSALRVGEVAMVFLPGEVFCEFGLEIKEGSPFPLTFVVANSGGYVGYIPTERAFLKGGYEPRTARSSRLKPDTGPKLVATALKLLRKLK
;
A
#
# COMPACT_ATOMS: atom_id res chain seq x y z
N MET A 1 13.44 7.22 25.28
CA MET A 1 12.59 7.29 24.06
C MET A 1 13.52 7.31 22.86
N ALA A 2 13.18 6.64 21.76
CA ALA A 2 13.97 6.64 20.53
C ALA A 2 13.05 6.66 19.31
N PHE A 3 13.47 7.33 18.23
CA PHE A 3 12.70 7.48 16.99
C PHE A 3 13.59 7.26 15.78
N ALA A 4 13.08 6.62 14.75
CA ALA A 4 13.76 6.44 13.47
C ALA A 4 12.75 6.42 12.33
N LYS A 5 13.16 6.87 11.14
CA LYS A 5 12.35 6.82 9.93
C LYS A 5 13.18 6.52 8.68
N GLU A 6 12.52 6.02 7.65
CA GLU A 6 13.11 5.68 6.36
C GLU A 6 12.08 5.87 5.25
N ILE A 7 12.53 6.31 4.08
CA ILE A 7 11.69 6.41 2.88
C ILE A 7 11.83 5.11 2.09
N VAL A 8 10.70 4.52 1.73
CA VAL A 8 10.59 3.36 0.85
C VAL A 8 10.06 3.82 -0.49
N GLU A 9 10.80 3.52 -1.56
CA GLU A 9 10.31 3.76 -2.92
C GLU A 9 9.36 2.63 -3.33
N ALA A 10 8.11 3.00 -3.61
CA ALA A 10 7.09 2.10 -4.11
C ALA A 10 6.68 2.51 -5.52
N ARG A 11 6.51 1.53 -6.40
CA ARG A 11 6.12 1.79 -7.80
C ARG A 11 4.62 1.62 -7.97
N ILE A 12 4.01 2.54 -8.70
CA ILE A 12 2.65 2.36 -9.20
C ILE A 12 2.66 1.23 -10.25
N ARG A 13 1.59 0.44 -10.28
CA ARG A 13 1.41 -0.63 -11.28
C ARG A 13 1.43 -0.03 -12.68
N GLU A 14 1.94 -0.81 -13.63
CA GLU A 14 1.79 -0.45 -15.04
C GLU A 14 0.33 -0.63 -15.44
N ILE A 15 -0.22 0.32 -16.18
CA ILE A 15 -1.57 0.25 -16.75
C ILE A 15 -1.42 -0.07 -18.23
N PRO A 16 -1.70 -1.32 -18.66
CA PRO A 16 -1.55 -1.71 -20.06
C PRO A 16 -2.45 -0.88 -20.97
N ARG A 17 -1.96 -0.58 -22.18
CA ARG A 17 -2.73 0.16 -23.19
C ARG A 17 -4.10 -0.48 -23.47
N GLU A 18 -4.16 -1.81 -23.48
CA GLU A 18 -5.41 -2.56 -23.66
C GLU A 18 -6.43 -2.26 -22.56
N GLU A 19 -6.01 -2.12 -21.30
CA GLU A 19 -6.90 -1.75 -20.20
C GLU A 19 -7.42 -0.33 -20.36
N VAL A 20 -6.57 0.60 -20.81
CA VAL A 20 -6.96 1.99 -21.10
C VAL A 20 -8.01 2.03 -22.23
N GLU A 21 -7.78 1.29 -23.31
CA GLU A 21 -8.73 1.21 -24.44
C GLU A 21 -10.05 0.52 -24.03
N ARG A 22 -10.00 -0.49 -23.16
CA ARG A 22 -11.19 -1.09 -22.57
C ARG A 22 -11.96 -0.08 -21.70
N ALA A 23 -11.27 0.67 -20.84
CA ALA A 23 -11.89 1.67 -19.99
C ALA A 23 -12.58 2.78 -20.80
N ARG A 24 -11.95 3.27 -21.87
CA ARG A 24 -12.57 4.25 -22.80
C ARG A 24 -13.87 3.71 -23.39
N ARG A 25 -13.86 2.47 -23.88
CA ARG A 25 -15.06 1.82 -24.44
C ARG A 25 -16.21 1.70 -23.44
N VAL A 26 -15.92 1.38 -22.18
CA VAL A 26 -16.94 1.32 -21.11
C VAL A 26 -17.60 2.69 -20.88
N LEU A 27 -16.81 3.76 -20.90
CA LEU A 27 -17.35 5.12 -20.71
C LEU A 27 -18.12 5.63 -21.93
N GLU A 28 -17.70 5.25 -23.14
CA GLU A 28 -18.36 5.61 -24.39
C GLU A 28 -19.63 4.81 -24.67
N SER A 29 -19.75 3.57 -24.15
CA SER A 29 -20.91 2.71 -24.37
C SER A 29 -22.17 3.16 -23.64
N GLY A 30 -22.09 4.20 -22.80
CA GLY A 30 -23.18 4.60 -21.93
C GLY A 30 -23.49 3.58 -20.83
N GLU A 31 -22.46 2.90 -20.30
CA GLU A 31 -22.61 1.97 -19.17
C GLU A 31 -23.35 2.66 -18.00
N ASP A 32 -24.39 2.01 -17.47
CA ASP A 32 -25.23 2.53 -16.40
C ASP A 32 -24.78 2.05 -15.01
N ASN A 33 -23.97 0.98 -14.96
CA ASN A 33 -23.42 0.49 -13.71
C ASN A 33 -22.37 1.47 -13.16
N LEU A 34 -22.75 2.22 -12.11
CA LEU A 34 -21.88 3.21 -11.46
C LEU A 34 -20.51 2.65 -11.09
N ARG A 35 -20.45 1.41 -10.56
CA ARG A 35 -19.19 0.79 -10.16
C ARG A 35 -18.27 0.60 -11.36
N GLU A 36 -18.78 0.04 -12.45
CA GLU A 36 -17.95 -0.23 -13.64
C GLU A 36 -17.49 1.07 -14.32
N ARG A 37 -18.33 2.11 -14.34
CA ARG A 37 -17.91 3.45 -14.77
C ARG A 37 -16.80 4.02 -13.89
N THR A 38 -16.96 3.99 -12.56
CA THR A 38 -15.95 4.50 -11.63
C THR A 38 -14.61 3.80 -11.86
N TYR A 39 -14.58 2.48 -12.00
CA TYR A 39 -13.33 1.78 -12.22
C TYR A 39 -12.73 2.04 -13.61
N ALA A 40 -13.56 2.27 -14.64
CA ALA A 40 -13.06 2.73 -15.94
C ALA A 40 -12.39 4.12 -15.82
N GLU A 41 -13.00 5.06 -15.11
CA GLU A 41 -12.40 6.38 -14.83
C GLU A 41 -11.08 6.26 -14.05
N GLU A 42 -11.05 5.40 -13.02
CA GLU A 42 -9.84 5.15 -12.23
C GLU A 42 -8.69 4.60 -13.08
N VAL A 43 -8.96 3.71 -14.04
CA VAL A 43 -7.96 3.21 -14.99
C VAL A 43 -7.40 4.35 -15.85
N LEU A 44 -8.26 5.22 -16.37
CA LEU A 44 -7.81 6.36 -17.18
C LEU A 44 -6.95 7.33 -16.36
N LEU A 45 -7.34 7.63 -15.12
CA LEU A 45 -6.58 8.51 -14.23
C LEU A 45 -5.23 7.90 -13.85
N LEU A 46 -5.19 6.60 -13.53
CA LEU A 46 -3.94 5.91 -13.22
C LEU A 46 -3.00 5.81 -14.43
N SER A 47 -3.53 5.74 -15.65
CA SER A 47 -2.70 5.71 -16.86
C SER A 47 -1.79 6.94 -16.99
N LEU A 48 -2.18 8.08 -16.41
CA LEU A 48 -1.40 9.32 -16.40
C LEU A 48 -0.13 9.23 -15.53
N VAL A 49 -0.09 8.28 -14.59
CA VAL A 49 1.00 8.05 -13.64
C VAL A 49 1.51 6.61 -13.66
N SER A 50 1.22 5.87 -14.75
CA SER A 50 1.64 4.47 -14.91
C SER A 50 3.14 4.33 -14.69
N GLY A 51 3.54 3.39 -13.83
CA GLY A 51 4.95 3.09 -13.56
C GLY A 51 5.71 4.17 -12.78
N ALA A 52 5.05 5.25 -12.35
CA ALA A 52 5.64 6.28 -11.49
C ALA A 52 6.08 5.71 -10.14
N VAL A 53 7.03 6.39 -9.50
CA VAL A 53 7.54 6.03 -8.17
C VAL A 53 7.00 7.02 -7.14
N GLU A 54 6.53 6.48 -6.03
CA GLU A 54 6.09 7.24 -4.86
C GLU A 54 7.02 6.97 -3.67
N ALA A 55 7.32 8.03 -2.92
CA ALA A 55 8.10 7.97 -1.69
C ALA A 55 7.17 7.72 -0.50
N LEU A 56 7.34 6.59 0.17
CA LEU A 56 6.53 6.17 1.31
C LEU A 56 7.32 6.30 2.60
N GLU A 57 6.85 7.10 3.56
CA GLU A 57 7.52 7.20 4.86
C GLU A 57 7.11 6.04 5.77
N VAL A 58 8.10 5.29 6.25
CA VAL A 58 7.94 4.35 7.37
C VAL A 58 8.70 4.93 8.57
N SER A 59 8.05 4.98 9.73
CA SER A 59 8.71 5.41 10.95
C SER A 59 8.42 4.49 12.13
N ALA A 60 9.27 4.55 13.14
CA ALA A 60 9.11 3.81 14.37
C ALA A 60 9.47 4.67 15.58
N LEU A 61 8.73 4.47 16.67
CA LEU A 61 8.91 5.15 17.96
C LEU A 61 8.98 4.10 19.07
N ARG A 62 9.95 4.25 19.98
CA ARG A 62 10.05 3.47 21.20
C ARG A 62 9.84 4.34 22.43
N VAL A 63 8.95 3.91 23.31
CA VAL A 63 8.70 4.48 24.64
C VAL A 63 8.79 3.37 25.68
N GLY A 64 9.87 3.36 26.47
CA GLY A 64 10.17 2.26 27.39
C GLY A 64 10.38 0.94 26.63
N GLU A 65 9.57 -0.06 26.97
CA GLU A 65 9.53 -1.38 26.34
C GLU A 65 8.48 -1.50 25.21
N VAL A 66 7.71 -0.44 24.97
CA VAL A 66 6.69 -0.40 23.92
C VAL A 66 7.27 0.24 22.67
N ALA A 67 7.02 -0.39 21.53
CA ALA A 67 7.33 0.16 20.22
C ALA A 67 6.06 0.37 19.37
N MET A 68 6.10 1.37 18.50
CA MET A 68 5.09 1.66 17.50
C MET A 68 5.77 1.76 16.14
N VAL A 69 5.17 1.18 15.11
CA VAL A 69 5.54 1.38 13.70
C VAL A 69 4.40 2.09 13.00
N PHE A 70 4.74 3.12 12.22
CA PHE A 70 3.80 3.92 11.45
C PHE A 70 3.98 3.58 9.97
N LEU A 71 2.88 3.19 9.32
CA LEU A 71 2.86 2.73 7.93
C LEU A 71 1.95 3.63 7.08
N PRO A 72 2.37 3.99 5.85
CA PRO A 72 1.62 4.91 5.01
C PRO A 72 0.57 4.16 4.22
N GLY A 73 -0.68 4.13 4.71
CA GLY A 73 -1.82 3.51 4.04
C GLY A 73 -2.45 2.33 4.79
N GLU A 74 -3.38 1.67 4.10
CA GLU A 74 -4.20 0.57 4.59
C GLU A 74 -3.52 -0.77 4.28
N VAL A 75 -2.57 -1.17 5.13
CA VAL A 75 -1.89 -2.47 5.02
C VAL A 75 -2.79 -3.62 5.45
N PHE A 76 -2.67 -4.74 4.75
CA PHE A 76 -3.36 -5.98 5.13
C PHE A 76 -2.89 -6.50 6.48
N CYS A 77 -3.79 -7.20 7.19
CA CYS A 77 -3.55 -7.63 8.57
C CYS A 77 -2.36 -8.59 8.68
N GLU A 78 -2.12 -9.42 7.66
CA GLU A 78 -0.98 -10.34 7.62
C GLU A 78 0.36 -9.60 7.79
N PHE A 79 0.54 -8.45 7.14
CA PHE A 79 1.77 -7.64 7.28
C PHE A 79 1.91 -7.07 8.70
N GLY A 80 0.80 -6.63 9.31
CA GLY A 80 0.82 -6.15 10.69
C GLY A 80 1.16 -7.26 11.69
N LEU A 81 0.72 -8.49 11.45
CA LEU A 81 1.08 -9.65 12.26
C LEU A 81 2.56 -10.02 12.10
N GLU A 82 3.07 -10.02 10.86
CA GLU A 82 4.47 -10.30 10.56
C GLU A 82 5.41 -9.29 11.25
N ILE A 83 5.07 -7.99 11.25
CA ILE A 83 5.84 -6.97 11.98
C ILE A 83 5.84 -7.24 13.49
N LYS A 84 4.71 -7.63 14.06
CA LYS A 84 4.61 -7.93 15.50
C LYS A 84 5.43 -9.15 15.89
N GLU A 85 5.36 -10.22 15.08
CA GLU A 85 6.12 -11.45 15.30
C GLU A 85 7.64 -11.22 15.18
N GLY A 86 8.07 -10.41 14.20
CA GLY A 86 9.48 -10.10 14.01
C GLY A 86 10.04 -9.00 14.92
N SER A 87 9.19 -8.34 15.72
CA SER A 87 9.60 -7.23 16.57
C SER A 87 10.48 -7.69 17.72
N PRO A 88 11.58 -6.97 18.04
CA PRO A 88 12.38 -7.31 19.19
C PRO A 88 11.79 -6.75 20.50
N PHE A 89 10.65 -6.06 20.47
CA PHE A 89 9.99 -5.48 21.66
C PHE A 89 8.84 -6.37 22.15
N PRO A 90 8.64 -6.49 23.47
CA PRO A 90 7.56 -7.30 24.03
C PRO A 90 6.16 -6.79 23.63
N LEU A 91 6.03 -5.48 23.40
CA LEU A 91 4.77 -4.88 22.93
C LEU A 91 5.04 -3.99 21.71
N THR A 92 4.43 -4.36 20.58
CA THR A 92 4.55 -3.60 19.32
C THR A 92 3.18 -3.29 18.74
N PHE A 93 2.92 -2.01 18.52
CA PHE A 93 1.74 -1.53 17.82
C PHE A 93 2.08 -1.21 16.36
N VAL A 94 1.19 -1.60 15.45
CA VAL A 94 1.25 -1.23 14.04
C VAL A 94 0.16 -0.19 13.81
N VAL A 95 0.58 1.00 13.40
CA VAL A 95 -0.27 2.16 13.17
C VAL A 95 -0.34 2.38 11.66
N ALA A 96 -1.44 1.95 11.05
CA ALA A 96 -1.74 2.21 9.65
C ALA A 96 -2.13 3.68 9.43
N ASN A 97 -2.17 4.12 8.16
CA ASN A 97 -2.57 5.47 7.76
C ASN A 97 -1.78 6.58 8.47
N SER A 98 -0.47 6.40 8.62
CA SER A 98 0.42 7.37 9.25
C SER A 98 1.68 7.60 8.41
N GLY A 99 2.23 8.81 8.44
CA GLY A 99 3.34 9.21 7.55
C GLY A 99 2.93 9.39 6.08
N GLY A 100 1.63 9.31 5.78
CA GLY A 100 1.05 9.45 4.44
C GLY A 100 -0.17 8.54 4.25
N TYR A 101 -0.81 8.66 3.10
CA TYR A 101 -1.91 7.79 2.69
C TYR A 101 -1.79 7.43 1.22
N VAL A 102 -1.66 6.13 0.94
CA VAL A 102 -1.54 5.61 -0.44
C VAL A 102 -2.63 4.59 -0.79
N GLY A 103 -3.68 4.53 0.04
CA GLY A 103 -4.75 3.55 -0.11
C GLY A 103 -4.34 2.16 0.38
N TYR A 104 -4.95 1.13 -0.21
CA TYR A 104 -4.71 -0.27 0.11
C TYR A 104 -3.33 -0.73 -0.30
N ILE A 105 -2.73 -1.55 0.57
CA ILE A 105 -1.51 -2.31 0.31
C ILE A 105 -1.84 -3.80 0.55
N PRO A 106 -2.39 -4.47 -0.48
CA PRO A 106 -2.77 -5.87 -0.40
C PRO A 106 -1.58 -6.81 -0.38
N THR A 107 -1.82 -8.04 0.07
CA THR A 107 -0.86 -9.14 -0.11
C THR A 107 -0.83 -9.59 -1.57
N GLU A 108 0.29 -10.18 -2.01
CA GLU A 108 0.40 -10.77 -3.35
C GLU A 108 -0.73 -11.79 -3.61
N ARG A 109 -1.06 -12.60 -2.60
CA ARG A 109 -2.19 -13.53 -2.65
C ARG A 109 -3.54 -12.84 -2.85
N ALA A 110 -3.75 -11.66 -2.27
CA ALA A 110 -4.98 -10.89 -2.46
C ALA A 110 -5.12 -10.40 -3.92
N PHE A 111 -4.02 -9.99 -4.55
CA PHE A 111 -4.04 -9.65 -5.98
C PHE A 111 -4.47 -10.83 -6.87
N LEU A 112 -4.07 -12.06 -6.53
CA LEU A 112 -4.49 -13.26 -7.26
C LEU A 112 -5.96 -13.62 -7.04
N LYS A 113 -6.50 -13.38 -5.84
CA LYS A 113 -7.89 -13.69 -5.49
C LYS A 113 -8.89 -12.63 -5.97
N GLY A 114 -8.42 -11.41 -6.21
CA GLY A 114 -9.28 -10.26 -6.45
C GLY A 114 -10.02 -9.81 -5.19
N GLY A 115 -11.02 -8.95 -5.36
CA GLY A 115 -11.73 -8.30 -4.27
C GLY A 115 -11.88 -6.80 -4.52
N TYR A 116 -12.30 -6.06 -3.51
CA TYR A 116 -12.39 -4.61 -3.59
C TYR A 116 -10.99 -3.98 -3.44
N GLU A 117 -10.26 -4.39 -2.40
CA GLU A 117 -8.98 -3.85 -1.98
C GLU A 117 -7.84 -4.02 -3.01
N PRO A 118 -7.70 -5.14 -3.75
CA PRO A 118 -6.66 -5.28 -4.77
C PRO A 118 -7.06 -4.73 -6.16
N ARG A 119 -8.34 -4.37 -6.37
CA ARG A 119 -8.81 -3.89 -7.68
C ARG A 119 -8.10 -2.59 -8.04
N THR A 120 -7.53 -2.54 -9.24
CA THR A 120 -6.76 -1.39 -9.73
C THR A 120 -7.59 -0.12 -9.70
N ALA A 121 -7.18 0.82 -8.85
CA ALA A 121 -7.73 2.16 -8.71
C ALA A 121 -6.70 3.03 -8.00
N ARG A 122 -6.88 4.35 -7.96
CA ARG A 122 -5.99 5.24 -7.18
C ARG A 122 -5.93 4.83 -5.71
N SER A 123 -7.01 4.27 -5.15
CA SER A 123 -7.05 3.71 -3.79
C SER A 123 -6.31 2.38 -3.63
N SER A 124 -5.81 1.75 -4.70
CA SER A 124 -5.01 0.53 -4.67
C SER A 124 -4.15 0.47 -5.92
N ARG A 125 -3.06 1.25 -5.92
CA ARG A 125 -2.28 1.52 -7.15
C ARG A 125 -0.88 0.93 -7.14
N LEU A 126 -0.35 0.63 -5.95
CA LEU A 126 1.04 0.22 -5.77
C LEU A 126 1.25 -1.24 -6.18
N LYS A 127 2.48 -1.57 -6.58
CA LYS A 127 2.86 -2.93 -6.96
C LYS A 127 2.79 -3.90 -5.77
N PRO A 128 2.52 -5.20 -6.02
CA PRO A 128 2.39 -6.22 -4.97
C PRO A 128 3.60 -6.36 -4.03
N ASP A 129 4.79 -5.98 -4.48
CA ASP A 129 6.02 -6.02 -3.70
C ASP A 129 6.12 -4.91 -2.63
N THR A 130 5.19 -3.96 -2.62
CA THR A 130 5.21 -2.83 -1.69
C THR A 130 5.02 -3.29 -0.24
N GLY A 131 4.02 -4.14 0.04
CA GLY A 131 3.77 -4.64 1.40
C GLY A 131 4.99 -5.29 2.04
N PRO A 132 5.64 -6.28 1.39
CA PRO A 132 6.88 -6.87 1.88
C PRO A 132 8.01 -5.87 2.14
N LYS A 133 8.19 -4.85 1.27
CA LYS A 133 9.19 -3.79 1.48
C LYS A 133 8.91 -2.98 2.75
N LEU A 134 7.64 -2.67 3.02
CA LEU A 134 7.24 -1.96 4.23
C LEU A 134 7.50 -2.79 5.49
N VAL A 135 7.19 -4.10 5.47
CA VAL A 135 7.48 -5.00 6.59
C VAL A 135 8.98 -5.07 6.87
N ALA A 136 9.80 -5.30 5.83
CA ALA A 136 11.26 -5.36 5.98
C ALA A 136 11.82 -4.06 6.59
N THR A 137 11.33 -2.91 6.13
CA THR A 137 11.73 -1.59 6.63
C THR A 137 11.28 -1.36 8.07
N ALA A 138 10.04 -1.73 8.41
CA ALA A 138 9.52 -1.66 9.77
C ALA A 138 10.39 -2.47 10.74
N LEU A 139 10.69 -3.72 10.42
CA LEU A 139 11.53 -4.59 11.25
C LEU A 139 12.96 -4.05 11.39
N LYS A 140 13.53 -3.51 10.30
CA LYS A 140 14.83 -2.84 10.33
C LYS A 140 14.82 -1.65 11.30
N LEU A 141 13.79 -0.80 11.25
CA LEU A 141 13.68 0.36 12.14
C LEU A 141 13.50 -0.09 13.60
N LEU A 142 12.64 -1.08 13.86
CA LEU A 142 12.47 -1.62 15.20
C LEU A 142 13.78 -2.16 15.79
N ARG A 143 14.59 -2.89 15.01
CA ARG A 143 15.91 -3.36 15.45
C ARG A 143 16.88 -2.22 15.75
N LYS A 144 16.82 -1.11 15.00
CA LYS A 144 17.64 0.09 15.27
C LYS A 144 17.25 0.81 16.56
N LEU A 145 16.00 0.67 17.02
CA LEU A 145 15.51 1.34 18.23
C LEU A 145 15.82 0.59 19.52
N LYS A 146 16.25 -0.68 19.41
CA LYS A 146 16.58 -1.52 20.57
C LYS A 146 17.98 -1.24 21.07
#